data_AF-A0A8I1WVK5-F1
#
_entry.id   AF-A0A8I1WVK5-F1
#
_cell.length_a   1.000
_cell.length_b   1.000
_cell.length_c   1.000
_cell.angle_alpha   90.00
_cell.angle_beta   90.00
_cell.angle_gamma   90.00
#
_symmetry.space_group_name_H-M   'P 1'
#
loop_
_entity.id
_entity.type
_entity.pdbx_description
1 polymer ?
#
loop_
_entity_poly.entity_id
_entity_poly.type
_entity_poly.pdbx_seq_one_letter_code
_entity_poly.pdbx_strand_id
1 'polypeptide(L)'
;MPRAIDHIVLCVNDLDSAISAYSQLGFTVTPRAVHPFGTGNALVQLDGMYIELLSVVDPAKVAETDLAQPFSFPIYNRDYLRHREGMSMLALQSDDAEHDRDKFIEAGAAVPPVFHFERDAKTPDGDTVGVAFSLAYANHPLLRHAVTFVCQHRHPVQNFYFPAYQSHTNGAVAIGKVLLNHWAAEVVQEFYGEIGIDGIVDALHGDELVSRYGVEDPAFPTDGFAGFELIVDDISKISEAAIAMGAIEHNGDLVLPPSRFFGVMMVIKAQ
;
A
#
# COMPACT_ATOMS: atom_id res chain seq x y z
N MET A 1 16.21 -14.82 -0.70
CA MET A 1 14.84 -15.26 -1.06
C MET A 1 14.19 -14.13 -1.85
N PRO A 2 13.24 -14.38 -2.76
CA PRO A 2 12.49 -13.28 -3.37
C PRO A 2 11.82 -12.45 -2.28
N ARG A 3 11.81 -11.11 -2.43
CA ARG A 3 11.12 -10.21 -1.49
C ARG A 3 9.63 -10.51 -1.54
N ALA A 4 8.93 -10.32 -0.43
CA ALA A 4 7.48 -10.41 -0.34
C ALA A 4 6.88 -9.05 0.01
N ILE A 5 5.62 -8.84 -0.32
CA ILE A 5 4.87 -7.64 0.10
C ILE A 5 4.73 -7.69 1.63
N ASP A 6 5.10 -6.60 2.32
CA ASP A 6 4.71 -6.37 3.72
C ASP A 6 3.35 -5.68 3.74
N HIS A 7 3.19 -4.59 2.98
CA HIS A 7 1.90 -3.94 2.83
C HIS A 7 1.85 -2.99 1.63
N ILE A 8 0.63 -2.58 1.29
CA ILE A 8 0.37 -1.42 0.45
C ILE A 8 -0.16 -0.28 1.30
N VAL A 9 0.20 0.95 0.97
CA VAL A 9 -0.25 2.16 1.67
C VAL A 9 -1.27 2.88 0.81
N LEU A 10 -2.52 2.93 1.28
CA LEU A 10 -3.63 3.59 0.61
C LEU A 10 -3.92 4.91 1.31
N CYS A 11 -3.50 6.00 0.68
CA CYS A 11 -3.60 7.33 1.24
C CYS A 11 -4.91 7.99 0.82
N VAL A 12 -5.72 8.36 1.82
CA VAL A 12 -7.07 8.92 1.66
C VAL A 12 -7.23 10.22 2.46
N ASN A 13 -8.12 11.10 2.01
CA ASN A 13 -8.44 12.34 2.71
C ASN A 13 -9.26 12.10 3.98
N ASP A 14 -10.16 11.10 3.94
CA ASP A 14 -11.03 10.74 5.06
C ASP A 14 -10.84 9.27 5.44
N LEU A 15 -10.11 9.07 6.54
CA LEU A 15 -9.82 7.74 7.09
C LEU A 15 -11.08 7.01 7.54
N ASP A 16 -12.06 7.71 8.12
CA ASP A 16 -13.27 7.06 8.65
C ASP A 16 -14.16 6.60 7.49
N SER A 17 -14.24 7.37 6.41
CA SER A 17 -14.89 6.97 5.17
C SER A 17 -14.24 5.73 4.53
N ALA A 18 -12.90 5.68 4.50
CA ALA A 18 -12.19 4.49 4.00
C ALA A 18 -12.41 3.26 4.88
N ILE A 19 -12.33 3.39 6.21
CA ILE A 19 -12.63 2.30 7.14
C ILE A 19 -14.04 1.76 6.91
N SER A 20 -15.03 2.64 6.79
CA SER A 20 -16.42 2.26 6.53
C SER A 20 -16.56 1.51 5.21
N ALA A 21 -15.96 2.01 4.14
CA ALA A 21 -16.06 1.39 2.81
C ALA A 21 -15.37 0.01 2.76
N TYR A 22 -14.17 -0.13 3.34
CA TYR A 22 -13.50 -1.44 3.46
C TYR A 22 -14.30 -2.41 4.33
N SER A 23 -14.91 -1.93 5.43
CA SER A 23 -15.78 -2.76 6.27
C SER A 23 -17.03 -3.22 5.50
N GLN A 24 -17.61 -2.36 4.67
CA GLN A 24 -18.77 -2.69 3.81
C GLN A 24 -18.41 -3.68 2.70
N LEU A 25 -17.16 -3.67 2.21
CA LEU A 25 -16.63 -4.74 1.34
C LEU A 25 -16.40 -6.06 2.08
N GLY A 26 -16.64 -6.13 3.39
CA GLY A 26 -16.54 -7.35 4.21
C GLY A 26 -15.15 -7.60 4.78
N PHE A 27 -14.29 -6.59 4.84
CA PHE A 27 -13.02 -6.68 5.56
C PHE A 27 -13.22 -6.44 7.07
N THR A 28 -12.60 -7.29 7.88
CA THR A 28 -12.26 -6.92 9.27
C THR A 28 -11.15 -5.87 9.27
N VAL A 29 -11.48 -4.65 9.70
CA VAL A 29 -10.55 -3.52 9.80
C VAL A 29 -10.15 -3.31 11.27
N THR A 30 -8.86 -3.08 11.55
CA THR A 30 -8.39 -2.82 12.92
C THR A 30 -8.92 -1.49 13.45
N PRO A 31 -8.92 -1.28 14.77
CA PRO A 31 -9.10 0.06 15.34
C PRO A 31 -8.08 1.05 14.79
N ARG A 32 -8.47 2.33 14.77
CA ARG A 32 -7.60 3.43 14.36
C ARG A 32 -6.39 3.55 15.28
N ALA A 33 -5.22 3.78 14.68
CA ALA A 33 -4.03 4.23 15.38
C ALA A 33 -3.57 5.60 14.84
N VAL A 34 -2.75 6.29 15.64
CA VAL A 34 -2.19 7.60 15.30
C VAL A 34 -0.69 7.54 15.45
N HIS A 35 0.01 7.92 14.39
CA HIS A 35 1.45 8.04 14.40
C HIS A 35 1.87 9.31 15.14
N PRO A 36 3.04 9.30 15.82
CA PRO A 36 3.52 10.48 16.56
C PRO A 36 3.79 11.69 15.66
N PHE A 37 3.90 11.48 14.34
CA PHE A 37 4.20 12.48 13.32
C PHE A 37 2.97 12.93 12.49
N GLY A 38 1.75 12.71 12.99
CA GLY A 38 0.54 13.38 12.50
C GLY A 38 -0.28 12.65 11.45
N THR A 39 0.17 11.50 10.96
CA THR A 39 -0.69 10.59 10.20
C THR A 39 -1.45 9.65 11.12
N GLY A 40 -2.56 9.11 10.66
CA GLY A 40 -3.33 8.06 11.33
C GLY A 40 -3.65 6.95 10.35
N ASN A 41 -3.81 5.74 10.86
CA ASN A 41 -4.10 4.59 10.02
C ASN A 41 -5.13 3.63 10.65
N ALA A 42 -5.63 2.75 9.80
CA ALA A 42 -6.31 1.51 10.17
C ALA A 42 -5.87 0.42 9.19
N LEU A 43 -5.79 -0.82 9.65
CA LEU A 43 -5.19 -1.91 8.88
C LEU A 43 -6.23 -2.94 8.50
N VAL A 44 -6.03 -3.57 7.35
CA VAL A 44 -6.63 -4.87 7.00
C VAL A 44 -5.49 -5.88 7.02
N GLN A 45 -5.39 -6.68 8.08
CA GLN A 45 -4.32 -7.68 8.19
C GLN A 45 -4.68 -8.92 7.38
N LEU A 46 -3.71 -9.47 6.67
CA LEU A 46 -3.80 -10.72 5.93
C LEU A 46 -2.68 -11.64 6.42
N ASP A 47 -2.49 -12.81 5.80
CA ASP A 47 -1.42 -13.73 6.18
C ASP A 47 -0.03 -13.16 5.83
N GLY A 48 0.64 -12.56 6.82
CA GLY A 48 1.98 -11.99 6.70
C GLY A 48 2.07 -10.67 5.92
N MET A 49 0.94 -10.08 5.52
CA MET A 49 0.89 -8.79 4.84
C MET A 49 -0.36 -8.00 5.24
N TYR A 50 -0.47 -6.74 4.82
CA TYR A 50 -1.67 -5.94 5.12
C TYR A 50 -1.94 -4.82 4.11
N ILE A 51 -3.15 -4.28 4.18
CA ILE A 51 -3.50 -2.99 3.56
C ILE A 51 -3.49 -1.94 4.66
N GLU A 52 -2.67 -0.91 4.51
CA GLU A 52 -2.69 0.26 5.39
C GLU A 52 -3.62 1.33 4.79
N LEU A 53 -4.75 1.58 5.44
CA LEU A 53 -5.55 2.78 5.16
C LEU A 53 -4.92 3.94 5.94
N LEU A 54 -4.45 4.97 5.24
CA LEU A 54 -3.65 6.05 5.82
C LEU A 54 -4.28 7.41 5.51
N SER A 55 -4.23 8.33 6.48
CA SER A 55 -4.55 9.74 6.26
C SER A 55 -3.69 10.67 7.10
N VAL A 56 -3.61 11.95 6.73
CA VAL A 56 -3.01 13.01 7.56
C VAL A 56 -4.07 13.54 8.52
N VAL A 57 -4.05 13.06 9.76
CA VAL A 57 -5.11 13.32 10.74
C VAL A 57 -4.79 14.47 11.71
N ASP A 58 -3.52 14.85 11.82
CA ASP A 58 -3.05 16.00 12.59
C ASP A 58 -2.02 16.79 11.74
N PRO A 59 -2.48 17.62 10.80
CA PRO A 59 -1.61 18.36 9.89
C PRO A 59 -0.61 19.29 10.60
N ALA A 60 -0.93 19.74 11.82
CA ALA A 60 -0.06 20.62 12.59
C ALA A 60 1.22 19.93 13.08
N LYS A 61 1.24 18.58 13.13
CA LYS A 61 2.44 17.79 13.43
C LYS A 61 3.27 17.45 12.19
N VAL A 62 2.74 17.70 10.99
CA VAL A 62 3.48 17.50 9.75
C VAL A 62 4.29 18.75 9.47
N ALA A 63 5.63 18.62 9.50
CA ALA A 63 6.52 19.72 9.18
C ALA A 63 6.29 20.25 7.75
N GLU A 64 6.69 21.49 7.50
CA GLU A 64 6.71 22.01 6.14
C GLU A 64 7.76 21.31 5.28
N THR A 65 7.55 21.34 3.96
CA THR A 65 8.48 20.72 3.00
C THR A 65 9.84 21.41 3.07
N ASP A 66 10.87 20.67 3.46
CA ASP A 66 12.26 21.08 3.38
C ASP A 66 12.94 20.35 2.21
N LEU A 67 13.26 21.10 1.15
CA LEU A 67 13.90 20.56 -0.05
C LEU A 67 15.33 20.06 0.21
N ALA A 68 15.94 20.40 1.36
CA ALA A 68 17.24 19.87 1.76
C ALA A 68 17.16 18.48 2.41
N GLN A 69 15.97 18.03 2.81
CA GLN A 69 15.76 16.70 3.37
C GLN A 69 15.42 15.70 2.26
N PRO A 70 16.07 14.51 2.23
CA PRO A 70 15.94 13.57 1.13
C PRO A 70 14.54 12.95 1.03
N PHE A 71 13.85 12.73 2.15
CA PHE A 71 12.49 12.18 2.20
C PHE A 71 11.87 12.31 3.59
N SER A 72 10.54 12.42 3.66
CA SER A 72 9.78 12.33 4.92
C SER A 72 8.41 11.72 4.66
N PHE A 73 8.11 10.60 5.33
CA PHE A 73 6.84 9.88 5.20
C PHE A 73 5.58 10.75 5.38
N PRO A 74 5.44 11.54 6.47
CA PRO A 74 4.25 12.37 6.66
C PRO A 74 4.17 13.52 5.65
N ILE A 75 5.30 14.13 5.25
CA ILE A 75 5.33 15.21 4.26
C ILE A 75 4.91 14.67 2.89
N TYR A 76 5.48 13.51 2.50
CA TYR A 76 5.15 12.84 1.26
C TYR A 76 3.65 12.56 1.15
N ASN A 77 3.05 11.92 2.18
CA ASN A 77 1.64 11.57 2.12
C ASN A 77 0.72 12.81 2.15
N ARG A 78 1.10 13.87 2.87
CA ARG A 78 0.40 15.17 2.80
C ARG A 78 0.43 15.75 1.39
N ASP A 79 1.59 15.72 0.74
CA ASP A 79 1.76 16.29 -0.60
C ASP A 79 1.11 15.40 -1.67
N TYR A 80 1.11 14.07 -1.49
CA TYR A 80 0.36 13.12 -2.31
C TYR A 80 -1.15 13.44 -2.26
N LEU A 81 -1.73 13.64 -1.07
CA LEU A 81 -3.15 13.99 -0.91
C LEU A 81 -3.55 15.34 -1.51
N ARG A 82 -2.62 16.29 -1.63
CA ARG A 82 -2.86 17.54 -2.38
C ARG A 82 -3.02 17.30 -3.88
N HIS A 83 -2.49 16.19 -4.39
CA HIS A 83 -2.60 15.79 -5.77
C HIS A 83 -3.76 14.82 -6.01
N ARG A 84 -3.87 13.76 -5.19
CA ARG A 84 -4.87 12.68 -5.35
C ARG A 84 -4.99 11.79 -4.10
N GLU A 85 -6.05 10.98 -4.06
CA GLU A 85 -6.10 9.76 -3.26
C GLU A 85 -5.56 8.56 -4.08
N GLY A 86 -5.20 7.48 -3.38
CA GLY A 86 -4.78 6.23 -4.01
C GLY A 86 -3.67 5.51 -3.26
N MET A 87 -3.06 4.52 -3.92
CA MET A 87 -1.91 3.82 -3.38
C MET A 87 -0.67 4.73 -3.48
N SER A 88 -0.18 5.18 -2.34
CA SER A 88 0.95 6.12 -2.27
C SER A 88 2.29 5.41 -2.15
N MET A 89 2.31 4.22 -1.55
CA MET A 89 3.54 3.45 -1.33
C MET A 89 3.35 1.94 -1.40
N LEU A 90 4.44 1.25 -1.71
CA LEU A 90 4.60 -0.20 -1.59
C LEU A 90 5.69 -0.53 -0.56
N ALA A 91 5.34 -1.34 0.43
CA ALA A 91 6.27 -1.84 1.44
C ALA A 91 6.58 -3.32 1.22
N LEU A 92 7.85 -3.68 1.39
CA LEU A 92 8.36 -5.03 1.22
C LEU A 92 8.90 -5.55 2.55
N GLN A 93 8.79 -6.85 2.79
CA GLN A 93 9.36 -7.46 3.99
C GLN A 93 10.88 -7.38 3.99
N SER A 94 11.46 -7.18 5.18
CA SER A 94 12.91 -7.18 5.40
C SER A 94 13.29 -7.74 6.75
N ASP A 95 14.42 -8.47 6.76
CA ASP A 95 15.09 -8.91 7.97
C ASP A 95 16.23 -7.96 8.39
N ASP A 96 16.67 -7.06 7.50
CA ASP A 96 17.78 -6.13 7.69
C ASP A 96 17.62 -4.90 6.79
N ALA A 97 16.99 -3.84 7.32
CA ALA A 97 16.71 -2.62 6.55
C ALA A 97 17.98 -1.84 6.17
N GLU A 98 19.07 -1.95 6.95
CA GLU A 98 20.33 -1.28 6.64
C GLU A 98 21.03 -1.95 5.46
N HIS A 99 21.07 -3.29 5.46
CA HIS A 99 21.61 -4.03 4.33
C HIS A 99 20.79 -3.84 3.05
N ASP A 100 19.46 -3.75 3.18
CA ASP A 100 18.59 -3.43 2.03
C ASP A 100 18.81 -2.02 1.50
N ARG A 101 19.02 -1.05 2.40
CA ARG A 101 19.41 0.31 2.02
C ARG A 101 20.70 0.33 1.19
N ASP A 102 21.70 -0.45 1.57
CA ASP A 102 22.96 -0.53 0.81
C ASP A 102 22.71 -1.07 -0.62
N LYS A 103 21.88 -2.10 -0.77
CA LYS A 103 21.48 -2.62 -2.09
C LYS A 103 20.72 -1.60 -2.92
N PHE A 104 19.84 -0.81 -2.30
CA PHE A 104 19.11 0.24 -3.01
C PHE A 104 20.04 1.34 -3.52
N ILE A 105 21.10 1.66 -2.78
CA ILE A 105 22.15 2.59 -3.25
C ILE A 105 22.89 2.01 -4.45
N GLU A 106 23.25 0.72 -4.41
CA GLU A 106 23.89 0.02 -5.53
C GLU A 106 23.02 0.00 -6.79
N ALA A 107 21.69 -0.14 -6.62
CA ALA A 107 20.68 -0.07 -7.67
C ALA A 107 20.37 1.36 -8.17
N GLY A 108 21.08 2.39 -7.66
CA GLY A 108 20.93 3.78 -8.12
C GLY A 108 19.75 4.55 -7.52
N ALA A 109 19.13 4.05 -6.45
CA ALA A 109 18.08 4.77 -5.75
C ALA A 109 18.64 5.94 -4.91
N ALA A 110 17.84 6.99 -4.76
CA ALA A 110 18.09 8.10 -3.85
C ALA A 110 17.64 7.73 -2.43
N VAL A 111 18.54 7.12 -1.65
CA VAL A 111 18.17 6.50 -0.37
C VAL A 111 18.45 7.43 0.82
N PRO A 112 17.43 7.87 1.59
CA PRO A 112 17.63 8.56 2.87
C PRO A 112 18.26 7.63 3.92
N PRO A 113 18.69 8.13 5.10
CA PRO A 113 19.01 7.27 6.24
C PRO A 113 17.83 6.37 6.61
N VAL A 114 18.09 5.19 7.18
CA VAL A 114 17.02 4.29 7.66
C VAL A 114 16.20 5.00 8.72
N PHE A 115 14.88 4.98 8.54
CA PHE A 115 13.94 5.59 9.45
C PHE A 115 13.50 4.57 10.49
N HIS A 116 13.89 4.80 11.74
CA HIS A 116 13.46 3.98 12.88
C HIS A 116 12.37 4.68 13.65
N PHE A 117 11.31 3.94 13.96
CA PHE A 117 10.28 4.41 14.90
C PHE A 117 9.75 3.25 15.75
N GLU A 118 9.18 3.62 16.89
CA GLU A 118 8.53 2.70 17.82
C GLU A 118 7.37 3.41 18.52
N ARG A 119 6.37 2.62 18.93
CA ARG A 119 5.21 3.11 19.66
C ARG A 119 4.54 1.98 20.43
N ASP A 120 3.75 2.37 21.42
CA ASP A 120 2.79 1.46 22.02
C ASP A 120 1.65 1.14 21.03
N ALA A 121 1.14 -0.08 21.12
CA ALA A 121 -0.04 -0.56 20.44
C ALA A 121 -0.97 -1.27 21.43
N LYS A 122 -2.23 -1.44 21.04
CA LYS A 122 -3.24 -2.16 21.81
C LYS A 122 -3.54 -3.50 21.13
N THR A 123 -3.53 -4.57 21.89
CA THR A 123 -4.01 -5.88 21.43
C THR A 123 -5.55 -5.85 21.29
N PRO A 124 -6.16 -6.84 20.61
CA PRO A 124 -7.62 -6.98 20.59
C PRO A 124 -8.26 -7.04 21.98
N ASP A 125 -7.55 -7.60 22.96
CA ASP A 125 -8.00 -7.73 24.35
C ASP A 125 -7.74 -6.46 25.19
N GLY A 126 -7.10 -5.44 24.61
CA GLY A 126 -6.83 -4.14 25.23
C GLY A 126 -5.49 -4.02 25.96
N ASP A 127 -4.67 -5.08 25.96
CA ASP A 127 -3.32 -5.06 26.52
C ASP A 127 -2.40 -4.12 25.74
N THR A 128 -1.35 -3.64 26.42
CA THR A 128 -0.35 -2.77 25.78
C THR A 128 0.85 -3.59 25.35
N VAL A 129 1.23 -3.48 24.08
CA VAL A 129 2.41 -4.12 23.50
C VAL A 129 3.25 -3.10 22.75
N GLY A 130 4.56 -3.32 22.68
CA GLY A 130 5.48 -2.51 21.89
C GLY A 130 5.52 -2.97 20.44
N VAL A 131 5.50 -2.02 19.50
CA VAL A 131 5.77 -2.24 18.07
C VAL A 131 6.83 -1.25 17.60
N ALA A 132 7.73 -1.72 16.73
CA ALA A 132 8.91 -0.99 16.31
C ALA A 132 9.33 -1.44 14.92
N PHE A 133 9.73 -0.49 14.09
CA PHE A 133 10.01 -0.73 12.69
C PHE A 133 11.28 0.02 12.25
N SER A 134 11.96 -0.53 11.25
CA SER A 134 13.02 0.15 10.49
C SER A 134 12.62 0.20 9.03
N LEU A 135 12.63 1.39 8.43
CA LEU A 135 12.22 1.60 7.04
C LEU A 135 13.39 2.09 6.18
N ALA A 136 13.65 1.42 5.06
CA ALA A 136 14.60 1.89 4.05
C ALA A 136 13.90 2.13 2.71
N TYR A 137 14.02 3.35 2.19
CA TYR A 137 13.29 3.82 1.01
C TYR A 137 14.14 3.71 -0.27
N ALA A 138 13.56 3.19 -1.34
CA ALA A 138 14.14 3.11 -2.67
C ALA A 138 13.54 4.20 -3.58
N ASN A 139 13.87 5.46 -3.33
CA ASN A 139 13.33 6.56 -4.15
C ASN A 139 14.03 6.62 -5.51
N HIS A 140 13.26 6.88 -6.57
CA HIS A 140 13.80 7.12 -7.91
C HIS A 140 13.16 8.37 -8.52
N PRO A 141 13.88 9.21 -9.29
CA PRO A 141 13.31 10.44 -9.87
C PRO A 141 12.08 10.23 -10.78
N LEU A 142 11.91 9.04 -11.34
CA LEU A 142 10.71 8.63 -12.11
C LEU A 142 9.54 8.19 -11.22
N LEU A 143 9.79 7.79 -9.98
CA LEU A 143 8.79 7.18 -9.09
C LEU A 143 8.32 8.14 -7.99
N ARG A 144 8.09 9.41 -8.36
CA ARG A 144 7.69 10.46 -7.40
C ARG A 144 6.31 10.20 -6.79
N HIS A 145 5.41 9.51 -7.48
CA HIS A 145 4.08 9.15 -6.95
C HIS A 145 3.92 7.63 -6.71
N ALA A 146 5.03 6.90 -6.64
CA ALA A 146 5.07 5.46 -6.37
C ALA A 146 6.29 5.08 -5.54
N VAL A 147 6.33 5.53 -4.28
CA VAL A 147 7.48 5.26 -3.40
C VAL A 147 7.48 3.80 -2.95
N THR A 148 8.62 3.14 -3.09
CA THR A 148 8.84 1.78 -2.59
C THR A 148 9.80 1.81 -1.40
N PHE A 149 9.54 1.00 -0.39
CA PHE A 149 10.42 0.83 0.77
C PHE A 149 10.39 -0.59 1.31
N VAL A 150 11.35 -0.92 2.17
CA VAL A 150 11.29 -2.14 3.00
C VAL A 150 10.88 -1.81 4.43
N CYS A 151 10.15 -2.72 5.06
CA CYS A 151 9.71 -2.67 6.44
C CYS A 151 10.31 -3.85 7.20
N GLN A 152 11.18 -3.55 8.16
CA GLN A 152 11.72 -4.53 9.09
C GLN A 152 11.00 -4.39 10.44
N HIS A 153 10.27 -5.43 10.84
CA HIS A 153 9.66 -5.51 12.17
C HIS A 153 10.74 -5.79 13.22
N ARG A 154 10.84 -4.95 14.25
CA ARG A 154 11.85 -5.08 15.32
C ARG A 154 11.33 -5.72 16.61
N HIS A 155 10.02 -5.88 16.72
CA HIS A 155 9.38 -6.66 17.78
C HIS A 155 8.84 -7.99 17.22
N PRO A 156 8.58 -8.99 18.08
CA PRO A 156 7.98 -10.23 17.64
C PRO A 156 6.67 -9.99 16.87
N VAL A 157 6.48 -10.69 15.76
CA VAL A 157 5.36 -10.48 14.83
C VAL A 157 3.99 -10.61 15.52
N GLN A 158 3.87 -11.40 16.58
CA GLN A 158 2.63 -11.54 17.36
C GLN A 158 2.23 -10.28 18.15
N ASN A 159 3.11 -9.28 18.27
CA ASN A 159 2.74 -7.97 18.82
C ASN A 159 1.98 -7.11 17.80
N PHE A 160 2.03 -7.47 16.52
CA PHE A 160 1.45 -6.72 15.43
C PHE A 160 0.33 -7.49 14.73
N TYR A 161 0.60 -8.73 14.32
CA TYR A 161 -0.35 -9.59 13.62
C TYR A 161 -1.23 -10.36 14.61
N PHE A 162 -2.54 -10.13 14.54
CA PHE A 162 -3.52 -10.79 15.40
C PHE A 162 -4.50 -11.63 14.57
N PRO A 163 -4.74 -12.90 14.92
CA PRO A 163 -5.68 -13.76 14.18
C PRO A 163 -7.09 -13.17 14.05
N ALA A 164 -7.54 -12.40 15.04
CA ALA A 164 -8.85 -11.73 15.02
C ALA A 164 -9.00 -10.71 13.89
N TYR A 165 -7.89 -10.18 13.35
CA TYR A 165 -7.88 -9.20 12.26
C TYR A 165 -7.51 -9.76 10.90
N GLN A 166 -7.22 -11.08 10.81
CA GLN A 166 -6.79 -11.78 9.58
C GLN A 166 -7.90 -12.61 8.92
N SER A 167 -9.11 -12.59 9.48
CA SER A 167 -10.26 -13.28 8.92
C SER A 167 -11.27 -12.25 8.40
N HIS A 168 -11.69 -12.41 7.15
CA HIS A 168 -12.60 -11.49 6.48
C HIS A 168 -13.80 -12.25 5.91
N THR A 169 -15.00 -11.69 6.04
CA THR A 169 -16.22 -12.35 5.52
C THR A 169 -16.26 -12.36 4.00
N ASN A 170 -15.51 -11.47 3.37
CA ASN A 170 -15.38 -11.37 1.92
C ASN A 170 -14.38 -12.36 1.30
N GLY A 171 -13.75 -13.21 2.10
CA GLY A 171 -12.84 -14.24 1.62
C GLY A 171 -11.44 -13.76 1.26
N ALA A 172 -11.07 -12.49 1.53
CA ALA A 172 -9.72 -12.00 1.26
C ALA A 172 -8.64 -12.81 1.99
N VAL A 173 -7.58 -13.16 1.28
CA VAL A 173 -6.46 -13.95 1.82
C VAL A 173 -5.08 -13.36 1.55
N ALA A 174 -4.90 -12.62 0.44
CA ALA A 174 -3.60 -12.05 0.09
C ALA A 174 -3.73 -10.85 -0.85
N ILE A 175 -2.64 -10.08 -0.94
CA ILE A 175 -2.38 -9.14 -2.03
C ILE A 175 -1.55 -9.91 -3.07
N GLY A 176 -2.01 -9.89 -4.33
CA GLY A 176 -1.30 -10.48 -5.46
C GLY A 176 -0.25 -9.51 -6.01
N LYS A 177 -0.39 -9.14 -7.28
CA LYS A 177 0.47 -8.12 -7.90
C LYS A 177 0.06 -6.69 -7.55
N VAL A 178 1.03 -5.78 -7.65
CA VAL A 178 0.82 -4.34 -7.69
C VAL A 178 0.96 -3.86 -9.13
N LEU A 179 0.10 -2.93 -9.52
CA LEU A 179 0.02 -2.40 -10.88
C LEU A 179 0.48 -0.95 -10.85
N LEU A 180 1.41 -0.60 -11.72
CA LEU A 180 1.93 0.76 -11.84
C LEU A 180 1.69 1.27 -13.26
N ASN A 181 1.09 2.45 -13.40
CA ASN A 181 0.99 3.12 -14.69
C ASN A 181 2.09 4.16 -14.81
N HIS A 182 2.88 4.08 -15.87
CA HIS A 182 3.94 5.05 -16.12
C HIS A 182 4.25 5.15 -17.62
N TRP A 183 4.45 6.38 -18.11
CA TRP A 183 4.80 6.68 -19.51
C TRP A 183 6.15 6.11 -19.97
N ALA A 184 6.95 5.58 -19.05
CA ALA A 184 8.22 4.90 -19.28
C ALA A 184 8.23 3.56 -18.54
N ALA A 185 7.18 2.77 -18.75
CA ALA A 185 6.93 1.52 -18.02
C ALA A 185 8.13 0.56 -18.04
N GLU A 186 8.81 0.45 -19.18
CA GLU A 186 9.96 -0.45 -19.34
C GLU A 186 11.13 -0.05 -18.44
N VAL A 187 11.44 1.25 -18.36
CA VAL A 187 12.52 1.77 -17.50
C VAL A 187 12.16 1.59 -16.02
N VAL A 188 10.89 1.77 -15.67
CA VAL A 188 10.41 1.51 -14.30
C VAL A 188 10.51 0.03 -13.96
N GLN A 189 10.14 -0.85 -14.89
CA GLN A 189 10.26 -2.29 -14.71
C GLN A 189 11.71 -2.71 -14.49
N GLU A 190 12.65 -2.18 -15.29
CA GLU A 190 14.09 -2.43 -15.11
C GLU A 190 14.56 -2.01 -13.70
N PHE A 191 14.19 -0.81 -13.24
CA PHE A 191 14.55 -0.36 -11.89
C PHE A 191 13.98 -1.29 -10.80
N TYR A 192 12.75 -1.77 -10.96
CA TYR A 192 12.17 -2.72 -10.02
C TYR A 192 12.87 -4.08 -10.00
N GLY A 193 13.47 -4.49 -11.13
CA GLY A 193 14.35 -5.64 -11.16
C GLY A 193 15.66 -5.40 -10.40
N GLU A 194 16.28 -4.24 -10.55
CA GLU A 194 17.52 -3.89 -9.84
C GLU A 194 17.35 -3.85 -8.31
N ILE A 195 16.18 -3.43 -7.81
CA ILE A 195 15.89 -3.49 -6.36
C ILE A 195 15.31 -4.84 -5.89
N GLY A 196 15.22 -5.82 -6.79
CA GLY A 196 14.91 -7.22 -6.49
C GLY A 196 13.44 -7.50 -6.21
N ILE A 197 12.52 -6.82 -6.91
CA ILE A 197 11.07 -6.99 -6.76
C ILE A 197 10.36 -7.39 -8.05
N ASP A 198 11.12 -7.93 -9.00
CA ASP A 198 10.56 -8.53 -10.22
C ASP A 198 9.43 -9.51 -9.87
N GLY A 199 8.30 -9.36 -10.56
CA GLY A 199 7.11 -10.20 -10.36
C GLY A 199 6.16 -9.74 -9.26
N ILE A 200 6.53 -8.76 -8.41
CA ILE A 200 5.62 -8.10 -7.48
C ILE A 200 4.89 -6.95 -8.17
N VAL A 201 5.62 -6.14 -8.94
CA VAL A 201 5.09 -4.97 -9.65
C VAL A 201 5.09 -5.22 -11.15
N ASP A 202 3.92 -5.02 -11.77
CA ASP A 202 3.78 -4.91 -13.22
C ASP A 202 3.68 -3.41 -13.57
N ALA A 203 4.76 -2.85 -14.13
CA ALA A 203 4.74 -1.52 -14.71
C ALA A 203 4.17 -1.58 -16.14
N LEU A 204 3.18 -0.74 -16.42
CA LEU A 204 2.41 -0.77 -17.67
C LEU A 204 2.25 0.65 -18.22
N HIS A 205 2.16 0.76 -19.54
CA HIS A 205 1.61 1.96 -20.16
C HIS A 205 0.09 2.02 -19.95
N GLY A 206 -0.49 3.21 -20.05
CA GLY A 206 -1.91 3.42 -19.75
C GLY A 206 -2.85 2.60 -20.64
N ASP A 207 -2.53 2.48 -21.93
CA ASP A 207 -3.30 1.68 -22.89
C ASP A 207 -3.20 0.16 -22.61
N GLU A 208 -2.02 -0.31 -22.18
CA GLU A 208 -1.83 -1.69 -21.73
C GLU A 208 -2.64 -2.00 -20.47
N LEU A 209 -2.68 -1.07 -19.52
CA LEU A 209 -3.48 -1.20 -18.30
C LEU A 209 -4.98 -1.28 -18.62
N VAL A 210 -5.49 -0.38 -19.46
CA VAL A 210 -6.89 -0.37 -19.92
C VAL A 210 -7.24 -1.66 -20.66
N SER A 211 -6.38 -2.09 -21.59
CA SER A 211 -6.56 -3.32 -22.36
C SER A 211 -6.60 -4.56 -21.48
N ARG A 212 -5.76 -4.60 -20.43
CA ARG A 212 -5.64 -5.76 -19.53
C ARG A 212 -6.81 -5.91 -18.57
N TYR A 213 -7.34 -4.80 -18.05
CA TYR A 213 -8.34 -4.82 -16.98
C TYR A 213 -9.73 -4.34 -17.42
N GLY A 214 -9.87 -3.87 -18.66
CA GLY A 214 -11.16 -3.47 -19.23
C GLY A 214 -11.76 -2.21 -18.62
N VAL A 215 -10.96 -1.43 -17.88
CA VAL A 215 -11.38 -0.20 -17.22
C VAL A 215 -10.68 0.98 -17.87
N GLU A 216 -11.46 1.92 -18.41
CA GLU A 216 -11.01 3.26 -18.78
C GLU A 216 -11.58 4.24 -17.73
N ASP A 217 -10.70 4.85 -16.93
CA ASP A 217 -11.09 5.69 -15.81
C ASP A 217 -10.18 6.92 -15.71
N PRO A 218 -10.73 8.16 -15.67
CA PRO A 218 -9.93 9.38 -15.58
C PRO A 218 -9.15 9.52 -14.27
N ALA A 219 -9.44 8.71 -13.25
CA ALA A 219 -8.71 8.70 -11.98
C ALA A 219 -7.43 7.84 -12.02
N PHE A 220 -7.11 7.17 -13.13
CA PHE A 220 -5.82 6.49 -13.24
C PHE A 220 -4.64 7.47 -13.12
N PRO A 221 -3.56 7.12 -12.41
CA PRO A 221 -2.34 7.91 -12.42
C PRO A 221 -1.67 7.86 -13.79
N THR A 222 -0.90 8.88 -14.14
CA THR A 222 0.00 8.86 -15.31
C THR A 222 1.42 8.40 -14.95
N ASP A 223 1.76 8.42 -13.66
CA ASP A 223 3.10 8.15 -13.13
C ASP A 223 3.05 7.66 -11.67
N GLY A 224 2.30 6.58 -11.39
CA GLY A 224 2.11 6.09 -10.02
C GLY A 224 1.45 4.71 -9.93
N PHE A 225 1.29 4.21 -8.70
CA PHE A 225 0.55 2.97 -8.47
C PHE A 225 -0.91 3.13 -8.90
N ALA A 226 -1.33 2.31 -9.85
CA ALA A 226 -2.64 2.36 -10.48
C ALA A 226 -3.63 1.38 -9.83
N GLY A 227 -3.12 0.29 -9.24
CA GLY A 227 -3.97 -0.70 -8.60
C GLY A 227 -3.20 -1.85 -7.97
N PHE A 228 -3.94 -2.81 -7.44
CA PHE A 228 -3.40 -4.05 -6.91
C PHE A 228 -4.40 -5.20 -7.09
N GLU A 229 -3.90 -6.42 -7.05
CA GLU A 229 -4.71 -7.63 -7.02
C GLU A 229 -5.07 -7.98 -5.58
N LEU A 230 -6.35 -8.18 -5.30
CA LEU A 230 -6.86 -8.79 -4.08
C LEU A 230 -7.18 -10.27 -4.39
N ILE A 231 -6.51 -11.18 -3.69
CA ILE A 231 -6.77 -12.61 -3.80
C ILE A 231 -7.81 -12.99 -2.75
N VAL A 232 -8.87 -13.66 -3.19
CA VAL A 232 -9.95 -14.17 -2.36
C VAL A 232 -10.10 -15.68 -2.50
N ASP A 233 -10.51 -16.36 -1.43
CA ASP A 233 -10.74 -17.81 -1.43
C ASP A 233 -11.97 -18.22 -2.26
N ASP A 234 -12.97 -17.34 -2.33
CA ASP A 234 -14.21 -17.52 -3.08
C ASP A 234 -14.74 -16.15 -3.51
N ILE A 235 -14.68 -15.86 -4.81
CA ILE A 235 -15.10 -14.57 -5.37
C ILE A 235 -16.57 -14.24 -5.06
N SER A 236 -17.43 -15.26 -4.90
CA SER A 236 -18.85 -15.05 -4.62
C SER A 236 -19.10 -14.36 -3.27
N LYS A 237 -18.16 -14.46 -2.31
CA LYS A 237 -18.26 -13.83 -1.00
C LYS A 237 -18.12 -12.31 -1.03
N ILE A 238 -17.50 -11.77 -2.08
CA ILE A 238 -17.27 -10.33 -2.23
C ILE A 238 -18.05 -9.73 -3.41
N SER A 239 -18.52 -10.55 -4.37
CA SER A 239 -19.14 -10.08 -5.62
C SER A 239 -20.27 -9.07 -5.42
N GLU A 240 -21.25 -9.37 -4.57
CA GLU A 240 -22.41 -8.48 -4.38
C GLU A 240 -21.99 -7.11 -3.87
N ALA A 241 -21.13 -7.06 -2.85
CA ALA A 241 -20.63 -5.82 -2.27
C ALA A 241 -19.77 -5.04 -3.27
N ALA A 242 -18.86 -5.71 -3.99
CA ALA A 242 -18.01 -5.07 -4.99
C ALA A 242 -18.84 -4.48 -6.14
N ILE A 243 -19.81 -5.22 -6.68
CA ILE A 243 -20.70 -4.73 -7.74
C ILE A 243 -21.54 -3.54 -7.25
N ALA A 244 -22.05 -3.58 -6.01
CA ALA A 244 -22.77 -2.45 -5.43
C ALA A 244 -21.90 -1.19 -5.30
N MET A 245 -20.58 -1.34 -5.18
CA MET A 245 -19.60 -0.26 -5.19
C MET A 245 -19.11 0.11 -6.60
N GLY A 246 -19.64 -0.51 -7.65
CA GLY A 246 -19.35 -0.19 -9.04
C GLY A 246 -18.25 -1.02 -9.68
N ALA A 247 -17.93 -2.20 -9.13
CA ALA A 247 -17.08 -3.17 -9.80
C ALA A 247 -17.70 -3.63 -11.12
N ILE A 248 -16.84 -3.92 -12.10
CA ILE A 248 -17.22 -4.57 -13.35
C ILE A 248 -16.63 -5.97 -13.41
N GLU A 249 -17.28 -6.87 -14.14
CA GLU A 249 -16.68 -8.17 -14.47
C GLU A 249 -15.81 -8.03 -15.72
N HIS A 250 -14.57 -8.55 -15.64
CA HIS A 250 -13.66 -8.59 -16.77
C HIS A 250 -12.80 -9.86 -16.72
N ASN A 251 -12.87 -10.69 -17.77
CA ASN A 251 -12.10 -11.94 -17.88
C ASN A 251 -12.20 -12.91 -16.69
N GLY A 252 -13.32 -12.90 -15.96
CA GLY A 252 -13.54 -13.75 -14.79
C GLY A 252 -13.13 -13.11 -13.45
N ASP A 253 -12.51 -11.93 -13.48
CA ASP A 253 -12.19 -11.13 -12.30
C ASP A 253 -13.25 -10.04 -12.08
N LEU A 254 -13.31 -9.50 -10.86
CA LEU A 254 -14.05 -8.27 -10.56
C LEU A 254 -13.09 -7.10 -10.43
N VAL A 255 -13.33 -6.02 -11.16
CA VAL A 255 -12.46 -4.84 -11.18
C VAL A 255 -13.21 -3.65 -10.62
N LEU A 256 -12.80 -3.16 -9.45
CA LEU A 256 -13.26 -1.90 -8.87
C LEU A 256 -12.43 -0.74 -9.46
N PRO A 257 -13.06 0.18 -10.21
CA PRO A 257 -12.35 1.31 -10.83
C PRO A 257 -11.84 2.33 -9.80
N PRO A 258 -10.72 3.04 -10.07
CA PRO A 258 -10.15 4.00 -9.14
C PRO A 258 -11.10 5.16 -8.79
N SER A 259 -11.96 5.62 -9.72
CA SER A 259 -12.96 6.67 -9.42
C SER A 259 -14.05 6.23 -8.44
N ARG A 260 -14.19 4.92 -8.21
CA ARG A 260 -15.18 4.34 -7.30
C ARG A 260 -14.61 4.01 -5.93
N PHE A 261 -13.30 3.85 -5.83
CA PHE A 261 -12.68 3.32 -4.62
C PHE A 261 -11.35 4.01 -4.30
N PHE A 262 -11.45 5.24 -3.79
CA PHE A 262 -10.33 6.00 -3.22
C PHE A 262 -9.12 6.18 -4.14
N GLY A 263 -9.35 6.32 -5.46
CA GLY A 263 -8.29 6.61 -6.41
C GLY A 263 -7.34 5.45 -6.71
N VAL A 264 -7.71 4.21 -6.37
CA VAL A 264 -6.92 3.01 -6.67
C VAL A 264 -7.81 1.91 -7.26
N MET A 265 -7.32 1.24 -8.32
CA MET A 265 -8.01 0.08 -8.86
C MET A 265 -7.78 -1.14 -7.98
N MET A 266 -8.83 -1.90 -7.69
CA MET A 266 -8.72 -3.19 -7.01
C MET A 266 -9.21 -4.28 -7.96
N VAL A 267 -8.31 -5.21 -8.31
CA VAL A 267 -8.60 -6.37 -9.16
C VAL A 267 -8.79 -7.58 -8.26
N ILE A 268 -10.03 -8.03 -8.10
CA ILE A 268 -10.40 -9.13 -7.20
C ILE A 268 -10.39 -10.43 -7.98
N LYS A 269 -9.59 -11.39 -7.52
CA LYS A 269 -9.33 -12.67 -8.20
C LYS A 269 -9.54 -13.83 -7.23
N ALA A 270 -10.13 -14.92 -7.72
CA ALA A 270 -10.14 -16.17 -6.97
C ALA A 270 -8.75 -16.81 -6.97
N GLN A 271 -8.41 -17.52 -5.88
CA GLN A 271 -7.17 -18.29 -5.74
C GLN A 271 -7.04 -19.42 -6.77
#